data_AF-A0A8H9XEG2-F1
#
_entry.id   AF-A0A8H9XEG2-F1
#
_cell.length_a   1.000
_cell.length_b   1.000
_cell.length_c   1.000
_cell.angle_alpha   90.00
_cell.angle_beta   90.00
_cell.angle_gamma   90.00
#
_symmetry.space_group_name_H-M   'P 1'
#
loop_
_entity.id
_entity.type
_entity.pdbx_description
1 polymer ?
#
loop_
_entity_poly.entity_id
_entity_poly.type
_entity_poly.pdbx_seq_one_letter_code
_entity_poly.pdbx_strand_id
1 'polypeptide(L)'
;MFDRLFFPLLGLATVLTVALALVWPQGLGARSPGPFGHTPVLQTPEMQAAMKRQTEASQRRIEAAREAVQDLQTQAVTPDP
;
A
#
# COMPACT_ATOMS: atom_id res chain seq x y z
N MET A 1 -11.23 48.73 -8.10
CA MET A 1 -11.04 47.44 -8.80
C MET A 1 -10.30 46.49 -7.87
N PHE A 2 -11.04 45.82 -6.98
CA PHE A 2 -10.47 44.84 -6.04
C PHE A 2 -10.05 43.55 -6.77
N ASP A 3 -10.59 43.33 -7.97
CA ASP A 3 -10.35 42.16 -8.82
C ASP A 3 -8.86 41.93 -9.12
N ARG A 4 -8.09 43.01 -9.25
CA ARG A 4 -6.64 42.96 -9.49
C ARG A 4 -5.84 42.40 -8.30
N LEU A 5 -6.41 42.39 -7.10
CA LEU A 5 -5.84 41.79 -5.89
C LEU A 5 -6.50 40.45 -5.57
N PHE A 6 -7.80 40.36 -5.78
CA PHE A 6 -8.60 39.18 -5.47
C PHE A 6 -8.16 37.94 -6.26
N PHE A 7 -8.05 38.03 -7.58
CA PHE A 7 -7.70 36.86 -8.41
C PHE A 7 -6.28 36.34 -8.15
N PRO A 8 -5.24 37.19 -8.01
CA PRO A 8 -3.92 36.72 -7.62
C PRO A 8 -3.89 36.05 -6.24
N LEU A 9 -4.59 36.62 -5.24
CA LEU A 9 -4.68 36.02 -3.91
C LEU A 9 -5.41 34.67 -3.94
N LEU A 10 -6.46 34.54 -4.75
CA LEU A 10 -7.16 33.28 -4.94
C LEU A 10 -6.28 32.23 -5.63
N GLY A 11 -5.48 32.65 -6.61
CA GLY A 11 -4.47 31.79 -7.25
C GLY A 11 -3.42 31.31 -6.25
N LEU A 12 -2.91 32.21 -5.41
CA LEU A 12 -1.97 31.87 -4.35
C LEU A 12 -2.58 30.90 -3.32
N ALA A 13 -3.81 31.15 -2.89
CA ALA A 13 -4.53 30.26 -1.98
C ALA A 13 -4.73 28.86 -2.58
N THR A 14 -5.01 28.78 -3.88
CA THR A 14 -5.11 27.51 -4.60
C THR A 14 -3.79 26.75 -4.58
N VAL A 15 -2.68 27.42 -4.91
CA VAL A 15 -1.35 26.80 -4.89
C VAL A 15 -0.99 26.31 -3.49
N LEU A 16 -1.27 27.11 -2.45
CA LEU A 16 -1.02 26.71 -1.06
C LEU A 16 -1.86 25.49 -0.64
N THR A 17 -3.12 25.42 -1.09
CA THR A 17 -4.01 24.29 -0.80
C THR A 17 -3.50 23.01 -1.47
N VAL A 18 -3.05 23.10 -2.73
CA VAL A 18 -2.44 21.96 -3.44
C VAL A 18 -1.16 21.52 -2.76
N ALA A 19 -0.29 22.46 -2.37
CA ALA A 19 0.95 22.16 -1.65
C ALA A 19 0.67 21.44 -0.32
N LEU A 20 -0.35 21.87 0.42
CA LEU A 20 -0.77 21.22 1.67
C LEU A 20 -1.33 19.80 1.42
N ALA A 21 -2.09 19.60 0.34
CA ALA A 21 -2.62 18.27 0.00
C ALA A 21 -1.49 17.26 -0.29
N LEU A 22 -0.38 17.71 -0.88
CA LEU A 22 0.79 16.86 -1.15
C LEU A 22 1.55 16.43 0.11
N VAL A 23 1.33 17.09 1.25
CA VAL A 23 1.92 16.69 2.55
C VAL A 23 1.25 15.43 3.11
N TRP A 24 0.01 15.14 2.71
CA TRP A 24 -0.67 13.93 3.13
C TRP A 24 0.02 12.68 2.55
N PRO A 25 0.18 11.59 3.32
CA PRO A 25 0.85 10.40 2.84
C PRO A 25 0.07 9.78 1.66
N GLN A 26 0.77 9.50 0.57
CA GLN A 26 0.21 8.96 -0.67
C GLN A 26 0.04 7.43 -0.61
N GLY A 27 -0.60 6.93 0.45
CA GLY A 27 -0.84 5.49 0.64
C GLY A 27 -1.03 5.08 2.10
N LEU A 28 -1.62 3.89 2.31
CA LEU A 28 -1.83 3.33 3.64
C LEU A 28 -0.48 3.00 4.30
N GLY A 29 -0.16 3.70 5.38
CA GLY A 29 1.09 3.49 6.12
C GLY A 29 2.33 4.14 5.50
N ALA A 30 2.18 5.00 4.49
CA ALA A 30 3.27 5.85 4.00
C ALA A 30 3.57 6.97 5.00
N ARG A 31 4.83 7.42 5.09
CA ARG A 31 5.22 8.57 5.90
C ARG A 31 4.94 9.85 5.10
N SER A 32 4.40 10.89 5.75
CA SER A 32 4.34 12.23 5.16
C SER A 32 5.74 12.76 4.83
N PRO A 33 5.88 13.59 3.78
CA PRO A 33 7.12 14.30 3.49
C PRO A 33 7.56 15.18 4.68
N GLY A 34 8.86 15.18 4.98
CA GLY A 34 9.41 16.05 6.02
C GLY A 34 9.20 17.54 5.70
N PRO A 35 8.99 18.41 6.71
CA PRO A 35 9.07 18.17 8.15
C PRO A 35 7.81 17.56 8.79
N PHE A 36 6.80 17.18 8.02
CA PHE A 36 5.52 16.72 8.54
C PHE A 36 5.50 15.20 8.80
N GLY A 37 4.72 14.80 9.80
CA GLY A 37 4.46 13.39 10.14
C GLY A 37 5.60 12.67 10.86
N HIS A 38 5.24 11.54 11.50
CA HIS A 38 6.15 10.65 12.21
C HIS A 38 6.26 9.31 11.50
N THR A 39 7.29 8.53 11.83
CA THR A 39 7.51 7.19 11.25
C THR A 39 6.30 6.30 11.56
N PRO A 40 5.59 5.80 10.53
CA PRO A 40 4.43 4.93 10.75
C PRO A 40 4.84 3.60 11.37
N VAL A 41 3.99 3.04 12.23
CA VAL A 41 4.24 1.73 12.89
C VAL A 41 4.50 0.62 11.86
N LEU A 42 3.78 0.64 10.73
CA LEU A 42 3.95 -0.30 9.62
C LEU A 42 5.31 -0.20 8.92
N GLN A 43 5.99 0.93 9.02
CA GLN A 43 7.33 1.13 8.45
C GLN A 43 8.45 0.81 9.43
N THR A 44 8.14 0.41 10.66
CA THR A 44 9.17 -0.03 11.59
C THR A 44 9.82 -1.32 11.08
N PRO A 45 11.14 -1.49 11.29
CA PRO A 45 11.85 -2.69 10.83
C PRO A 45 11.27 -3.97 11.45
N GLU A 46 10.82 -3.90 12.70
CA GLU A 46 10.18 -5.01 13.41
C GLU A 46 8.87 -5.43 12.73
N MET A 47 8.01 -4.46 12.39
CA MET A 47 6.72 -4.74 11.74
C MET A 47 6.89 -5.25 10.31
N GLN A 48 7.83 -4.70 9.55
CA GLN A 48 8.16 -5.20 8.22
C GLN A 48 8.67 -6.64 8.25
N ALA A 49 9.52 -6.98 9.23
CA ALA A 49 9.99 -8.34 9.42
C ALA A 49 8.84 -9.29 9.79
N ALA A 50 7.92 -8.87 10.66
CA ALA A 50 6.74 -9.65 11.02
C ALA A 50 5.81 -9.88 9.81
N MET A 51 5.52 -8.82 9.04
CA MET A 51 4.70 -8.91 7.84
C MET A 51 5.32 -9.85 6.80
N LYS A 52 6.64 -9.75 6.57
CA LYS A 52 7.35 -10.66 5.65
C LYS A 52 7.21 -12.12 6.07
N ARG A 53 7.42 -12.44 7.35
CA ARG A 53 7.24 -13.81 7.88
C ARG A 53 5.82 -14.31 7.69
N GLN A 54 4.82 -13.46 7.91
CA GLN A 54 3.41 -13.82 7.71
C GLN A 54 3.10 -14.08 6.23
N THR A 55 3.61 -13.24 5.33
CA THR A 55 3.48 -13.43 3.88
C THR A 55 4.13 -14.73 3.44
N GLU A 56 5.36 -15.03 3.88
CA GLU A 56 6.05 -16.27 3.55
C GLU A 56 5.29 -17.51 4.06
N ALA A 57 4.78 -17.46 5.30
CA ALA A 57 3.97 -18.56 5.85
C ALA A 57 2.66 -18.75 5.07
N SER A 58 2.03 -17.66 4.61
CA SER A 58 0.82 -17.72 3.79
C SER A 58 1.11 -18.30 2.40
N GLN A 59 2.21 -17.90 1.76
CA GLN A 59 2.63 -18.43 0.46
C GLN A 59 2.83 -19.94 0.50
N ARG A 60 3.56 -20.45 1.51
CA ARG A 60 3.75 -21.90 1.67
C ARG A 60 2.43 -22.68 1.80
N ARG A 61 1.45 -22.11 2.52
CA ARG A 61 0.12 -22.73 2.65
C ARG A 61 -0.63 -22.76 1.31
N ILE A 62 -0.51 -21.70 0.53
CA ILE A 62 -1.12 -21.60 -0.81
C ILE A 62 -0.47 -22.59 -1.77
N GLU A 63 0.85 -22.72 -1.73
CA GLU A 63 1.61 -23.68 -2.55
C GLU A 63 1.22 -25.12 -2.21
N ALA A 64 1.24 -25.50 -0.94
CA ALA A 64 0.81 -26.84 -0.52
C ALA A 64 -0.65 -27.15 -0.90
N ALA A 65 -1.55 -26.16 -0.82
CA ALA A 65 -2.92 -26.33 -1.27
C ALA A 65 -3.02 -26.50 -2.79
N ARG A 66 -2.18 -25.81 -3.57
CA ARG A 66 -2.13 -25.97 -5.03
C ARG A 66 -1.60 -27.35 -5.42
N GLU A 67 -0.55 -27.83 -4.77
CA GLU A 67 -0.01 -29.17 -5.00
C GLU A 67 -1.06 -30.25 -4.72
N ALA A 68 -1.75 -30.17 -3.57
CA ALA A 68 -2.81 -31.13 -3.23
C ALA A 68 -3.96 -31.13 -4.26
N VAL A 69 -4.34 -29.96 -4.80
CA VAL A 69 -5.36 -29.88 -5.86
C VAL A 69 -4.86 -30.48 -7.17
N GLN A 70 -3.59 -30.27 -7.53
CA GLN A 70 -3.00 -30.87 -8.73
C GLN A 70 -2.95 -32.39 -8.63
N ASP A 71 -2.53 -32.94 -7.50
CA ASP A 71 -2.49 -34.39 -7.27
C ASP A 71 -3.89 -35.03 -7.42
N LEU A 72 -4.92 -34.39 -6.86
CA LEU A 72 -6.30 -34.85 -7.00
C LEU A 72 -6.78 -34.81 -8.46
N GLN A 73 -6.37 -33.77 -9.22
CA GLN A 73 -6.71 -33.67 -10.64
C GLN A 73 -6.00 -34.75 -11.46
N THR A 74 -4.71 -35.01 -11.21
CA THR A 74 -3.96 -36.07 -11.89
C THR A 74 -4.57 -37.44 -11.59
N GLN A 75 -4.95 -37.71 -10.34
CA GLN A 75 -5.58 -38.97 -9.97
C GLN A 75 -6.99 -39.13 -10.59
N ALA A 76 -7.75 -38.05 -10.77
CA ALA A 76 -9.05 -38.10 -11.45
C ALA A 76 -8.95 -38.29 -12.98
N VAL A 77 -7.86 -37.84 -13.61
CA VAL A 77 -7.62 -37.95 -15.06
C VAL A 77 -7.02 -39.31 -15.45
N THR A 78 -6.41 -40.02 -14.52
CA THR A 78 -5.97 -41.42 -14.69
C THR A 78 -6.85 -42.36 -13.86
N PRO A 79 -8.02 -42.81 -14.38
CA PRO A 79 -8.71 -43.92 -13.77
C PRO A 79 -7.87 -45.18 -13.98
N ASP A 80 -7.51 -45.85 -12.90
CA ASP A 80 -6.87 -47.18 -12.92
C ASP A 80 -7.75 -48.15 -13.74
N PRO A 81 -7.18 -49.03 -14.60
CA PRO A 81 -7.92 -49.97 -15.44
C PRO A 81 -8.58 -51.13 -14.67
#